data_AF-A0A367XV15-F1
#
_entry.id   AF-A0A367XV15-F1
#
_cell.length_a   1.000
_cell.length_b   1.000
_cell.length_c   1.000
_cell.angle_alpha   90.00
_cell.angle_beta   90.00
_cell.angle_gamma   90.00
#
_symmetry.space_group_name_H-M   'P 1'
#
loop_
_entity.id
_entity.type
_entity.pdbx_description
1 polymer ?
#
loop_
_entity_poly.entity_id
_entity_poly.type
_entity_poly.pdbx_seq_one_letter_code
_entity_poly.pdbx_strand_id
1 'polypeptide(L)'
;MNPSIILYFTILWQVVSAKQVSDIFTRFVSLTQDRFNSYNADGPSLTTWIVTLGWEIDGTKAQPGDTFTLEMPCFYKIFIEEPTIDLIAKGVSYAICDVVSRYQTSTTSYLRCTMNSGLQESSTVDGILSLPLIFNAGGTDSAVDLRASACFTNGANTTTFNHAGRSLSLLQNFQPSREKPTNLIFFVRTERTFDELQTLVLAPEFPQDYTSGKLIITPMTRDV
;
A
#
# COMPACT_ATOMS: atom_id res chain seq x y z
N MET A 1 -45.95 11.17 -39.96
CA MET A 1 -44.79 10.64 -39.19
C MET A 1 -44.30 11.75 -38.30
N ASN A 2 -44.39 11.58 -36.98
CA ASN A 2 -44.16 12.65 -36.01
C ASN A 2 -42.65 12.83 -35.78
N PRO A 3 -42.04 13.99 -36.12
CA PRO A 3 -40.59 14.19 -36.01
C PRO A 3 -40.07 14.08 -34.58
N SER A 4 -40.96 14.20 -33.58
CA SER A 4 -40.63 14.00 -32.16
C SER A 4 -40.28 12.56 -31.79
N ILE A 5 -40.67 11.55 -32.56
CA ILE A 5 -40.34 10.14 -32.26
C ILE A 5 -38.91 9.78 -32.70
N ILE A 6 -38.36 10.49 -33.67
CA ILE A 6 -37.00 10.26 -34.19
C ILE A 6 -35.95 10.81 -33.21
N LEU A 7 -36.26 11.88 -32.47
CA LEU A 7 -35.33 12.51 -31.52
C LEU A 7 -35.17 11.71 -30.20
N TYR A 8 -36.13 10.84 -29.85
CA TYR A 8 -36.02 9.96 -28.68
C TYR A 8 -35.18 8.70 -28.93
N PHE A 9 -34.88 8.36 -30.19
CA PHE A 9 -34.08 7.18 -30.53
C PHE A 9 -32.57 7.47 -30.68
N THR A 10 -32.15 8.74 -30.64
CA THR A 10 -30.73 9.14 -30.73
C THR A 10 -30.01 9.21 -29.39
N ILE A 11 -30.70 8.98 -28.26
CA ILE A 11 -30.05 8.71 -26.96
C ILE A 11 -29.76 7.19 -26.90
N LEU A 12 -29.05 6.70 -27.91
CA LEU A 12 -28.43 5.38 -27.84
C LEU A 12 -27.28 5.49 -26.86
N TRP A 13 -27.56 5.04 -25.64
CA TRP A 13 -26.63 4.42 -24.71
C TRP A 13 -25.25 4.15 -25.32
N GLN A 14 -24.32 5.09 -25.13
CA GLN A 14 -22.92 4.71 -25.09
C GLN A 14 -22.70 4.08 -23.72
N VAL A 15 -22.99 2.78 -23.62
CA VAL A 15 -22.49 1.98 -22.50
C VAL A 15 -20.98 1.88 -22.73
N VAL A 16 -20.22 2.82 -22.17
CA VAL A 16 -18.78 2.68 -22.03
C VAL A 16 -18.58 1.50 -21.09
N SER A 17 -18.36 0.32 -21.66
CA SER A 17 -18.02 -0.86 -20.89
C SER A 17 -16.60 -0.66 -20.37
N ALA A 18 -16.48 -0.19 -19.14
CA ALA A 18 -15.22 -0.20 -18.41
C ALA A 18 -14.73 -1.65 -18.30
N LYS A 19 -13.60 -1.97 -18.95
CA LYS A 19 -12.97 -3.29 -18.80
C LYS A 19 -11.82 -3.24 -17.81
N GLN A 20 -11.46 -4.39 -17.27
CA GLN A 20 -10.24 -4.54 -16.48
C GLN A 20 -9.04 -4.72 -17.42
N VAL A 21 -8.00 -3.89 -17.27
CA VAL A 21 -6.76 -3.98 -18.05
C VAL A 21 -5.62 -4.58 -17.23
N SER A 22 -4.72 -5.33 -17.89
CA SER A 22 -3.77 -6.24 -17.23
C SER A 22 -2.28 -5.92 -17.39
N ASP A 23 -1.94 -5.02 -18.32
CA ASP A 23 -0.54 -4.77 -18.71
C ASP A 23 -0.10 -3.35 -18.36
N ILE A 24 -0.50 -2.85 -17.18
CA ILE A 24 -0.19 -1.48 -16.76
C ILE A 24 1.07 -1.43 -15.89
N PHE A 25 1.10 -2.12 -14.76
CA PHE A 25 2.30 -2.19 -13.93
C PHE A 25 3.25 -3.27 -14.47
N THR A 26 4.41 -2.86 -14.95
CA THR A 26 5.31 -3.73 -15.73
C THR A 26 6.50 -4.23 -14.95
N ARG A 27 6.96 -3.52 -13.92
CA ARG A 27 8.16 -3.89 -13.14
C ARG A 27 8.18 -3.33 -11.72
N PHE A 28 8.78 -4.09 -10.80
CA PHE A 28 9.20 -3.60 -9.49
C PHE A 28 10.65 -3.10 -9.61
N VAL A 29 10.86 -1.79 -9.62
CA VAL A 29 12.16 -1.17 -9.92
C VAL A 29 13.07 -1.18 -8.69
N SER A 30 12.57 -0.70 -7.56
CA SER A 30 13.35 -0.62 -6.32
C SER A 30 12.47 -0.54 -5.08
N LEU A 31 13.03 -0.98 -3.97
CA LEU A 31 12.50 -0.83 -2.62
C LEU A 31 13.63 -0.26 -1.78
N THR A 32 13.51 1.00 -1.36
CA THR A 32 14.58 1.70 -0.65
C THR A 32 14.04 2.35 0.60
N GLN A 33 14.77 2.23 1.70
CA GLN A 33 14.43 2.92 2.94
C GLN A 33 14.50 4.44 2.76
N ASP A 34 13.47 5.14 3.23
CA ASP A 34 13.51 6.59 3.45
C ASP A 34 14.17 6.88 4.80
N ARG A 35 15.43 7.33 4.77
CA ARG A 35 16.22 7.59 5.98
C ARG A 35 15.71 8.75 6.82
N PHE A 36 14.90 9.65 6.27
CA PHE A 36 14.41 10.81 7.02
C PHE A 36 13.19 10.46 7.88
N ASN A 37 12.39 9.49 7.42
CA ASN A 37 11.14 9.08 8.05
C ASN A 37 11.22 7.64 8.61
N SER A 38 12.41 7.20 9.00
CA SER A 38 12.65 5.85 9.51
C SER A 38 13.42 5.86 10.81
N TYR A 39 13.05 4.96 11.72
CA TYR A 39 13.86 4.66 12.91
C TYR A 39 15.15 3.92 12.52
N ASN A 40 16.15 3.94 13.40
CA ASN A 40 17.52 3.44 13.18
C ASN A 40 17.67 1.91 12.90
N ALA A 41 16.58 1.21 12.63
CA ALA A 41 16.56 -0.21 12.30
C ALA A 41 15.80 -0.42 10.98
N ASP A 42 16.42 -1.12 10.02
CA ASP A 42 15.90 -1.37 8.67
C ASP A 42 14.89 -2.54 8.67
N GLY A 43 13.95 -2.50 9.62
CA GLY A 43 12.88 -3.48 9.74
C GLY A 43 11.69 -3.14 8.83
N PRO A 44 10.76 -4.08 8.62
CA PRO A 44 9.61 -3.84 7.75
C PRO A 44 8.59 -2.81 8.30
N SER A 45 8.38 -2.76 9.62
CA SER A 45 7.19 -2.10 10.22
C SER A 45 7.42 -0.79 10.99
N LEU A 46 8.67 -0.32 11.08
CA LEU A 46 9.05 0.95 11.74
C LEU A 46 9.87 1.85 10.80
N THR A 47 9.78 1.58 9.51
CA THR A 47 10.60 2.18 8.47
C THR A 47 9.67 2.57 7.34
N THR A 48 9.80 3.80 6.88
CA THR A 48 9.15 4.21 5.63
C THR A 48 10.00 3.68 4.49
N TRP A 49 9.39 2.88 3.62
CA TRP A 49 10.01 2.34 2.43
C TRP A 49 9.45 3.05 1.20
N ILE A 50 10.33 3.52 0.33
CA ILE A 50 9.96 4.03 -0.98
C ILE A 50 9.97 2.86 -1.96
N VAL A 51 8.78 2.49 -2.44
CA VAL A 51 8.64 1.55 -3.56
C VAL A 51 8.54 2.31 -4.85
N THR A 52 9.33 1.86 -5.84
CA THR A 52 9.31 2.41 -7.19
C THR A 52 8.85 1.33 -8.16
N LEU A 53 7.79 1.61 -8.90
CA LEU A 53 7.20 0.73 -9.91
C LEU A 53 7.29 1.38 -11.28
N GLY A 54 7.58 0.57 -12.30
CA GLY A 54 7.41 0.97 -13.70
C GLY A 54 6.01 0.65 -14.17
N TRP A 55 5.44 1.55 -14.95
CA TRP A 55 4.14 1.38 -15.58
C TRP A 55 4.15 1.84 -17.04
N GLU A 56 3.28 1.24 -17.84
CA GLU A 56 3.12 1.51 -19.27
C GLU A 56 1.63 1.56 -19.62
N ILE A 57 1.23 2.48 -20.50
CA ILE A 57 -0.14 2.61 -21.00
C ILE A 57 -0.10 2.73 -22.53
N ASP A 58 -0.90 1.89 -23.19
CA ASP A 58 -1.09 1.82 -24.63
C ASP A 58 -2.57 2.13 -24.95
N GLY A 59 -2.80 3.28 -25.57
CA GLY A 59 -4.13 3.79 -25.92
C GLY A 59 -4.86 2.94 -26.96
N THR A 60 -4.16 2.06 -27.68
CA THR A 60 -4.80 1.08 -28.57
C THR A 60 -5.41 -0.09 -27.80
N LYS A 61 -5.03 -0.26 -26.52
CA LYS A 61 -5.45 -1.39 -25.67
C LYS A 61 -6.30 -0.97 -24.48
N ALA A 62 -6.29 0.31 -24.12
CA ALA A 62 -7.07 0.86 -23.02
C ALA A 62 -7.78 2.14 -23.46
N GLN A 63 -8.92 2.43 -22.83
CA GLN A 63 -9.70 3.64 -23.07
C GLN A 63 -10.07 4.33 -21.75
N PRO A 64 -10.41 5.63 -21.77
CA PRO A 64 -10.95 6.30 -20.60
C PRO A 64 -12.11 5.52 -19.97
N GLY A 65 -12.10 5.37 -18.65
CA GLY A 65 -13.05 4.57 -17.89
C GLY A 65 -12.63 3.13 -17.62
N ASP A 66 -11.63 2.58 -18.35
CA ASP A 66 -11.08 1.27 -18.03
C ASP A 66 -10.40 1.27 -16.66
N THR A 67 -10.42 0.12 -15.98
CA THR A 67 -9.93 -0.01 -14.61
C THR A 67 -8.81 -1.02 -14.48
N PHE A 68 -7.98 -0.84 -13.46
CA PHE A 68 -6.96 -1.82 -13.11
C PHE A 68 -6.65 -1.76 -11.62
N THR A 69 -6.04 -2.82 -11.09
CA THR A 69 -5.72 -2.91 -9.66
C THR A 69 -4.32 -3.45 -9.47
N LEU A 70 -3.58 -2.81 -8.56
CA LEU A 70 -2.35 -3.33 -7.98
C LEU A 70 -2.67 -3.85 -6.58
N GLU A 71 -2.33 -5.10 -6.32
CA GLU A 71 -2.43 -5.72 -5.01
C GLU A 71 -1.06 -5.70 -4.33
N MET A 72 -1.04 -5.22 -3.09
CA MET A 72 0.16 -5.08 -2.27
C MET A 72 -0.03 -5.89 -0.97
N PRO A 73 0.34 -7.17 -0.97
CA PRO A 73 0.31 -8.02 0.23
C PRO A 73 1.27 -7.54 1.31
N CYS A 74 0.98 -7.92 2.56
CA CYS A 74 1.79 -7.66 3.74
C CYS A 74 2.06 -6.18 4.01
N PHE A 75 1.10 -5.33 3.62
CA PHE A 75 1.28 -3.90 3.60
C PHE A 75 0.25 -3.20 4.49
N TYR A 76 0.74 -2.37 5.40
CA TYR A 76 -0.09 -1.73 6.41
C TYR A 76 -0.76 -0.46 5.89
N LYS A 77 0.03 0.53 5.45
CA LYS A 77 -0.48 1.81 4.92
C LYS A 77 0.51 2.55 4.01
N ILE A 78 -0.03 3.20 2.97
CA ILE A 78 0.70 4.18 2.15
C ILE A 78 0.74 5.48 2.93
N PHE A 79 1.92 6.06 3.08
CA PHE A 79 2.15 7.25 3.87
C PHE A 79 1.94 8.52 3.03
N ILE A 80 0.72 8.70 2.55
CA ILE A 80 0.27 9.90 1.83
C ILE A 80 -1.01 10.42 2.49
N GLU A 81 -1.25 11.73 2.41
CA GLU A 81 -2.47 12.35 2.93
C GLU A 81 -3.59 12.31 1.89
N GLU A 82 -3.21 12.31 0.61
CA GLU A 82 -4.12 12.30 -0.51
C GLU A 82 -4.81 10.94 -0.65
N PRO A 83 -6.14 10.92 -0.88
CA PRO A 83 -6.86 9.67 -1.10
C PRO A 83 -6.56 9.04 -2.46
N THR A 84 -5.93 9.78 -3.36
CA THR A 84 -5.69 9.39 -4.75
C THR A 84 -4.28 9.77 -5.20
N ILE A 85 -3.75 9.01 -6.15
CA ILE A 85 -2.51 9.31 -6.86
C ILE A 85 -2.72 9.22 -8.37
N ASP A 86 -1.97 10.01 -9.12
CA ASP A 86 -2.07 10.06 -10.58
C ASP A 86 -0.89 9.33 -11.24
N LEU A 87 -1.16 8.60 -12.32
CA LEU A 87 -0.13 8.12 -13.24
C LEU A 87 0.15 9.22 -14.28
N ILE A 88 1.22 9.98 -14.03
CA ILE A 88 1.58 11.16 -14.84
C ILE A 88 2.81 10.85 -15.70
N ALA A 89 2.72 11.14 -16.99
CA ALA A 89 3.86 11.17 -17.89
C ALA A 89 3.83 12.46 -18.71
N LYS A 90 4.99 13.13 -18.85
CA LYS A 90 5.14 14.38 -19.63
C LYS A 90 4.12 15.48 -19.25
N GLY A 91 3.73 15.55 -17.97
CA GLY A 91 2.78 16.53 -17.44
C GLY A 91 1.30 16.21 -17.70
N VAL A 92 0.99 15.04 -18.27
CA VAL A 92 -0.39 14.58 -18.49
C VAL A 92 -0.69 13.43 -17.53
N SER A 93 -1.80 13.55 -16.80
CA SER A 93 -2.36 12.45 -16.00
C SER A 93 -3.14 11.51 -16.93
N TYR A 94 -2.87 10.20 -16.86
CA TYR A 94 -3.50 9.18 -17.70
C TYR A 94 -4.45 8.27 -16.91
N ALA A 95 -4.21 8.11 -15.61
CA ALA A 95 -5.06 7.34 -14.72
C ALA A 95 -5.01 7.94 -13.32
N ILE A 96 -6.12 7.81 -12.59
CA ILE A 96 -6.24 8.17 -11.18
C ILE A 96 -6.43 6.89 -10.39
N CYS A 97 -5.64 6.72 -9.33
CA CYS A 97 -5.66 5.54 -8.47
C CYS A 97 -6.11 5.91 -7.06
N ASP A 98 -7.21 5.31 -6.62
CA ASP A 98 -7.62 5.35 -5.22
C ASP A 98 -6.64 4.54 -4.37
N VAL A 99 -6.18 5.15 -3.29
CA VAL A 99 -5.29 4.52 -2.31
C VAL A 99 -6.11 3.82 -1.24
N VAL A 100 -6.03 2.49 -1.23
CA VAL A 100 -6.78 1.64 -0.31
C VAL A 100 -5.84 0.95 0.66
N SER A 101 -5.38 1.71 1.66
CA SER A 101 -4.68 1.19 2.85
C SER A 101 -5.66 0.41 3.72
N ARG A 102 -5.37 -0.86 4.00
CA ARG A 102 -6.30 -1.72 4.76
C ARG A 102 -6.04 -1.77 6.25
N TYR A 103 -4.90 -1.29 6.75
CA TYR A 103 -4.62 -1.20 8.19
C TYR A 103 -4.92 -2.55 8.90
N GLN A 104 -5.86 -2.56 9.85
CA GLN A 104 -6.33 -3.75 10.59
C GLN A 104 -7.40 -4.59 9.92
N THR A 105 -7.85 -4.23 8.71
CA THR A 105 -8.99 -4.91 8.05
C THR A 105 -8.56 -6.02 7.11
N SER A 106 -7.33 -5.98 6.59
CA SER A 106 -6.78 -6.96 5.65
C SER A 106 -5.27 -6.84 5.61
N THR A 107 -4.58 -7.95 5.34
CA THR A 107 -3.13 -7.99 5.12
C THR A 107 -2.71 -7.45 3.75
N THR A 108 -3.67 -7.25 2.84
CA THR A 108 -3.43 -6.78 1.47
C THR A 108 -4.08 -5.44 1.27
N SER A 109 -3.30 -4.46 0.82
CA SER A 109 -3.77 -3.13 0.40
C SER A 109 -3.75 -3.01 -1.12
N TYR A 110 -4.38 -1.95 -1.66
CA TYR A 110 -4.60 -1.84 -3.10
C TYR A 110 -4.39 -0.42 -3.62
N LEU A 111 -3.97 -0.34 -4.88
CA LEU A 111 -4.26 0.82 -5.73
C LEU A 111 -5.35 0.41 -6.71
N ARG A 112 -6.45 1.16 -6.73
CA ARG A 112 -7.57 0.92 -7.64
C ARG A 112 -7.64 2.06 -8.62
N CYS A 113 -7.28 1.80 -9.86
CA CYS A 113 -7.05 2.83 -10.84
C CYS A 113 -8.11 2.84 -11.92
N THR A 114 -8.43 4.03 -12.40
CA THR A 114 -9.32 4.27 -13.55
C THR A 114 -8.59 5.15 -14.55
N MET A 115 -8.56 4.73 -15.82
CA MET A 115 -8.05 5.53 -16.93
C MET A 115 -8.90 6.79 -17.10
N ASN A 116 -8.27 7.94 -17.27
CA ASN A 116 -8.97 9.22 -17.40
C ASN A 116 -8.93 9.74 -18.85
N SER A 117 -9.48 10.92 -19.09
CA SER A 117 -9.58 11.53 -20.42
C SER A 117 -8.24 12.01 -21.01
N GLY A 118 -7.14 11.93 -20.26
CA GLY A 118 -5.80 12.17 -20.81
C GLY A 118 -5.34 11.08 -21.77
N LEU A 119 -5.94 9.88 -21.68
CA LEU A 119 -5.66 8.77 -22.58
C LEU A 119 -6.37 8.94 -23.93
N GLN A 120 -5.57 9.00 -24.99
CA GLN A 120 -6.03 8.96 -26.39
C GLN A 120 -5.56 7.66 -27.05
N GLU A 121 -6.23 7.22 -28.11
CA GLU A 121 -5.86 6.00 -28.85
C GLU A 121 -4.40 5.99 -29.35
N SER A 122 -3.87 7.17 -29.69
CA SER A 122 -2.48 7.38 -30.11
C SER A 122 -1.45 7.41 -28.97
N SER A 123 -1.89 7.28 -27.71
CA SER A 123 -1.00 7.34 -26.55
C SER A 123 -0.18 6.07 -26.44
N THR A 124 1.13 6.22 -26.32
CA THR A 124 2.03 5.15 -25.88
C THR A 124 2.99 5.80 -24.90
N VAL A 125 2.77 5.54 -23.61
CA VAL A 125 3.46 6.24 -22.53
C VAL A 125 3.92 5.27 -21.47
N ASP A 126 5.11 5.54 -20.94
CA ASP A 126 5.68 4.86 -19.80
C ASP A 126 6.03 5.86 -18.71
N GLY A 127 6.11 5.35 -17.48
CA GLY A 127 6.45 6.18 -16.34
C GLY A 127 6.91 5.37 -15.13
N ILE A 128 7.21 6.12 -14.08
CA ILE A 128 7.60 5.60 -12.79
C ILE A 128 6.63 6.11 -11.74
N LEU A 129 6.17 5.22 -10.87
CA LEU A 129 5.39 5.55 -9.69
C LEU A 129 6.24 5.26 -8.45
N SER A 130 6.39 6.25 -7.57
CA SER A 130 7.09 6.11 -6.29
C SER A 130 6.13 6.33 -5.13
N LEU A 131 6.10 5.40 -4.17
CA LEU A 131 5.16 5.40 -3.05
C LEU A 131 5.88 5.19 -1.71
N PRO A 132 5.68 6.08 -0.72
CA PRO A 132 6.15 5.87 0.64
C PRO A 132 5.20 4.93 1.38
N LEU A 133 5.76 3.91 2.00
CA LEU A 133 4.99 2.73 2.35
C LEU A 133 5.55 2.07 3.64
N ILE A 134 4.68 1.57 4.53
CA ILE A 134 5.07 0.79 5.73
C ILE A 134 4.50 -0.63 5.64
N PHE A 135 5.35 -1.64 5.79
CA PHE A 135 4.91 -3.05 5.79
C PHE A 135 4.26 -3.45 7.11
N ASN A 136 3.32 -4.39 7.05
CA ASN A 136 2.80 -5.05 8.24
C ASN A 136 3.62 -6.32 8.53
N ALA A 137 4.29 -6.35 9.68
CA ALA A 137 4.97 -7.52 10.23
C ALA A 137 4.48 -7.81 11.66
N GLY A 138 3.20 -7.51 11.92
CA GLY A 138 2.58 -7.61 13.24
C GLY A 138 2.56 -6.26 13.98
N GLY A 139 2.15 -6.31 15.24
CA GLY A 139 2.09 -5.13 16.10
C GLY A 139 1.00 -5.17 17.15
N THR A 140 -0.02 -6.02 16.99
CA THR A 140 -1.09 -6.26 17.97
C THR A 140 -1.52 -7.74 17.96
N ASP A 141 -2.51 -8.10 18.76
CA ASP A 141 -3.16 -9.41 18.80
C ASP A 141 -4.28 -9.57 17.75
N SER A 142 -4.47 -8.59 16.88
CA SER A 142 -5.47 -8.68 15.81
C SER A 142 -5.17 -9.84 14.86
N ALA A 143 -6.21 -10.47 14.31
CA ALA A 143 -6.03 -11.56 13.35
C ALA A 143 -5.25 -11.13 12.09
N VAL A 144 -5.30 -9.85 11.73
CA VAL A 144 -4.52 -9.30 10.60
C VAL A 144 -3.05 -9.22 10.96
N ASP A 145 -2.71 -8.72 12.14
CA ASP A 145 -1.33 -8.61 12.59
C ASP A 145 -0.69 -9.96 12.89
N LEU A 146 -1.43 -10.89 13.50
CA LEU A 146 -0.96 -12.25 13.74
C LEU A 146 -0.69 -13.02 12.44
N ARG A 147 -1.44 -12.72 11.36
CA ARG A 147 -1.13 -13.25 10.02
C ARG A 147 0.07 -12.54 9.41
N ALA A 148 0.11 -11.21 9.54
CA ALA A 148 1.16 -10.38 8.96
C ALA A 148 2.53 -10.61 9.64
N SER A 149 2.58 -11.06 10.89
CA SER A 149 3.85 -11.38 11.58
C SER A 149 4.64 -12.51 10.93
N ALA A 150 4.01 -13.29 10.05
CA ALA A 150 4.65 -14.33 9.26
C ALA A 150 5.06 -13.88 7.84
N CYS A 151 4.79 -12.62 7.47
CA CYS A 151 5.08 -12.11 6.11
C CYS A 151 6.57 -12.02 5.80
N PHE A 152 7.39 -11.74 6.81
CA PHE A 152 8.81 -11.47 6.63
C PHE A 152 9.64 -12.17 7.70
N THR A 153 10.85 -12.57 7.32
CA THR A 153 11.88 -13.07 8.22
C THR A 153 13.09 -12.14 8.24
N ASN A 154 13.99 -12.31 9.19
CA ASN A 154 15.29 -11.63 9.16
C ASN A 154 16.07 -12.02 7.89
N GLY A 155 16.71 -11.05 7.24
CA GLY A 155 17.53 -11.25 6.05
C GLY A 155 16.74 -11.09 4.75
N ALA A 156 17.06 -11.90 3.75
CA ALA A 156 16.52 -11.77 2.40
C ALA A 156 15.06 -12.24 2.33
N ASN A 157 14.20 -11.36 1.81
CA ASN A 157 12.79 -11.62 1.56
C ASN A 157 12.45 -11.22 0.13
N THR A 158 11.53 -11.95 -0.49
CA THR A 158 10.97 -11.58 -1.79
C THR A 158 9.69 -10.78 -1.58
N THR A 159 9.76 -9.48 -1.79
CA THR A 159 8.57 -8.62 -1.79
C THR A 159 7.90 -8.74 -3.15
N THR A 160 6.60 -9.05 -3.17
CA THR A 160 5.83 -9.26 -4.40
C THR A 160 4.54 -8.47 -4.41
N PHE A 161 4.33 -7.69 -5.46
CA PHE A 161 3.04 -7.07 -5.78
C PHE A 161 2.40 -7.77 -6.96
N ASN A 162 1.07 -7.83 -7.00
CA ASN A 162 0.35 -8.52 -8.07
C ASN A 162 -0.50 -7.54 -8.87
N HIS A 163 -0.48 -7.69 -10.19
CA HIS A 163 -1.32 -6.94 -11.11
C HIS A 163 -1.83 -7.88 -12.18
N ALA A 164 -3.15 -8.10 -12.22
CA ALA A 164 -3.82 -8.96 -13.21
C ALA A 164 -3.17 -10.34 -13.44
N GLY A 165 -2.80 -11.02 -12.34
CA GLY A 165 -2.17 -12.33 -12.38
C GLY A 165 -0.65 -12.32 -12.63
N ARG A 166 -0.06 -11.16 -12.93
CA ARG A 166 1.40 -10.98 -13.00
C ARG A 166 1.94 -10.60 -11.62
N SER A 167 3.00 -11.29 -11.21
CA SER A 167 3.80 -10.93 -10.02
C SER A 167 4.96 -10.02 -10.40
N LEU A 168 5.09 -8.93 -9.68
CA LEU A 168 6.19 -7.97 -9.73
C LEU A 168 6.98 -8.14 -8.44
N SER A 169 8.22 -8.59 -8.52
CA SER A 169 8.98 -9.01 -7.32
C SER A 169 10.36 -8.37 -7.25
N LEU A 170 10.82 -8.14 -6.02
CA LEU A 170 12.16 -7.66 -5.71
C LEU A 170 12.67 -8.35 -4.44
N LEU A 171 13.98 -8.61 -4.37
CA LEU A 171 14.63 -9.05 -3.14
C LEU A 171 14.94 -7.85 -2.24
N GLN A 172 14.57 -7.95 -0.96
CA GLN A 172 14.88 -6.96 0.06
C GLN A 172 15.42 -7.64 1.31
N ASN A 173 16.47 -7.08 1.87
CA ASN A 173 16.99 -7.51 3.16
C ASN A 173 16.35 -6.68 4.28
N PHE A 174 15.69 -7.35 5.23
CA PHE A 174 15.19 -6.72 6.44
C PHE A 174 16.06 -7.07 7.64
N GLN A 175 16.37 -6.06 8.45
CA GLN A 175 17.12 -6.26 9.69
C GLN A 175 16.18 -6.69 10.82
N PRO A 176 16.65 -7.52 11.76
CA PRO A 176 15.84 -7.88 12.92
C PRO A 176 15.75 -6.69 13.87
N SER A 177 14.77 -6.75 14.78
CA SER A 177 14.76 -5.83 15.92
C SER A 177 16.05 -5.97 16.73
N ARG A 178 16.58 -4.85 17.23
CA ARG A 178 17.70 -4.83 18.18
C ARG A 178 17.23 -5.00 19.63
N GLU A 179 15.91 -4.96 19.86
CA GLU A 179 15.33 -5.18 21.18
C GLU A 179 15.52 -6.63 21.62
N LYS A 180 15.86 -6.81 22.90
CA LYS A 180 16.04 -8.13 23.49
C LYS A 180 14.70 -8.59 24.09
N PRO A 181 14.28 -9.86 23.89
CA PRO A 181 13.07 -10.40 24.50
C PRO A 181 13.05 -10.31 26.02
N THR A 182 14.22 -10.31 26.66
CA THR A 182 14.40 -10.15 28.12
C THR A 182 14.19 -8.72 28.60
N ASN A 183 13.90 -7.76 27.72
CA ASN A 183 13.53 -6.39 28.04
C ASN A 183 12.03 -6.18 27.81
N LEU A 184 11.47 -5.11 28.40
CA LEU A 184 10.13 -4.65 28.05
C LEU A 184 10.14 -4.23 26.57
N ILE A 185 9.23 -4.79 25.77
CA ILE A 185 9.07 -4.37 24.37
C ILE A 185 7.87 -3.44 24.27
N PHE A 186 8.08 -2.26 23.69
CA PHE A 186 7.05 -1.31 23.36
C PHE A 186 7.00 -1.10 21.86
N PHE A 187 5.82 -1.11 21.28
CA PHE A 187 5.59 -0.81 19.88
C PHE A 187 4.41 0.14 19.76
N VAL A 188 4.59 1.19 18.96
CA VAL A 188 3.51 2.10 18.59
C VAL A 188 3.54 2.34 17.10
N ARG A 189 2.34 2.37 16.52
CA ARG A 189 2.14 2.89 15.17
C ARG A 189 0.83 3.67 15.10
N THR A 190 0.76 4.55 14.11
CA THR A 190 -0.45 5.29 13.77
C THR A 190 -1.40 4.43 12.95
N GLU A 191 -2.69 4.65 13.12
CA GLU A 191 -3.77 4.05 12.33
C GLU A 191 -4.07 4.92 11.10
N ARG A 192 -5.37 5.13 10.80
CA ARG A 192 -5.86 5.92 9.67
C ARG A 192 -5.52 7.40 9.80
N THR A 193 -5.54 7.90 11.03
CA THR A 193 -5.20 9.27 11.37
C THR A 193 -3.99 9.29 12.31
N PHE A 194 -3.34 10.44 12.44
CA PHE A 194 -2.26 10.63 13.40
C PHE A 194 -2.75 10.62 14.86
N ASP A 195 -4.05 10.85 15.07
CA ASP A 195 -4.68 10.89 16.40
C ASP A 195 -5.07 9.50 16.92
N GLU A 196 -5.05 8.49 16.05
CA GLU A 196 -5.32 7.10 16.41
C GLU A 196 -4.01 6.31 16.49
N LEU A 197 -3.66 5.88 17.70
CA LEU A 197 -2.45 5.09 17.96
C LEU A 197 -2.79 3.67 18.39
N GLN A 198 -2.14 2.70 17.77
CA GLN A 198 -2.03 1.35 18.30
C GLN A 198 -0.79 1.24 19.16
N THR A 199 -0.95 0.63 20.33
CA THR A 199 0.14 0.40 21.27
C THR A 199 0.18 -1.06 21.68
N LEU A 200 1.38 -1.63 21.69
CA LEU A 200 1.67 -2.95 22.25
C LEU A 200 2.75 -2.81 23.31
N VAL A 201 2.53 -3.48 24.44
CA VAL A 201 3.50 -3.63 25.51
C VAL A 201 3.63 -5.10 25.85
N LEU A 202 4.82 -5.66 25.67
CA LEU A 202 5.12 -7.04 26.02
C LEU A 202 6.04 -7.06 27.24
N ALA A 203 5.68 -7.89 28.21
CA ALA A 203 6.50 -8.14 29.39
C ALA A 203 7.85 -8.80 28.99
N PRO A 204 8.93 -8.49 29.72
CA PRO A 204 10.23 -9.09 29.47
C PRO A 204 10.23 -10.60 29.74
N GLU A 205 10.62 -11.41 28.76
CA GLU A 205 10.67 -12.87 28.86
C GLU A 205 11.37 -13.35 30.13
N PHE A 206 10.69 -14.22 30.88
CA PHE A 206 11.18 -14.79 32.12
C PHE A 206 11.25 -16.33 32.00
N PRO A 207 12.46 -16.93 31.93
CA PRO A 207 12.62 -18.36 31.64
C PRO A 207 11.99 -19.35 32.63
N GLN A 208 11.69 -18.90 33.86
CA GLN A 208 11.06 -19.75 34.90
C GLN A 208 9.55 -19.51 35.04
N ASP A 209 8.90 -18.96 34.01
CA ASP A 209 7.51 -18.51 34.01
C ASP A 209 7.19 -17.40 35.01
N TYR A 210 6.12 -16.65 34.73
CA TYR A 210 5.69 -15.56 35.60
C TYR A 210 4.79 -16.10 36.71
N THR A 211 5.21 -15.96 37.97
CA THR A 211 4.32 -16.19 39.13
C THR A 211 3.25 -15.10 39.24
N SER A 212 3.62 -13.85 38.97
CA SER A 212 2.74 -12.68 38.93
C SER A 212 3.42 -11.53 38.21
N GLY A 213 2.67 -10.52 37.77
CA GLY A 213 3.23 -9.33 37.13
C GLY A 213 2.21 -8.21 36.97
N LYS A 214 2.70 -6.99 36.75
CA LYS A 214 1.87 -5.83 36.47
C LYS A 214 2.53 -4.99 35.37
N LEU A 215 1.84 -4.84 34.24
CA LEU A 215 2.20 -3.89 33.20
C LEU A 215 1.31 -2.65 33.34
N ILE A 216 1.90 -1.47 33.22
CA ILE A 216 1.18 -0.19 33.34
C ILE A 216 1.64 0.72 32.20
N ILE A 217 0.69 1.30 31.47
CA ILE A 217 0.91 2.45 30.60
C ILE A 217 0.24 3.63 31.30
N THR A 218 1.02 4.66 31.61
CA THR A 218 0.51 5.89 32.23
C THR A 218 0.80 7.08 31.34
N PRO A 219 -0.17 7.98 31.10
CA PRO A 219 0.09 9.22 30.41
C PRO A 219 1.07 10.05 31.23
N MET A 220 2.17 10.47 30.62
CA MET A 220 3.04 11.48 31.19
C MET A 220 2.63 12.83 30.61
N THR A 221 2.19 13.76 31.45
CA THR A 221 2.19 15.17 31.09
C THR A 221 3.67 15.58 30.99
N ARG A 222 4.21 15.63 29.76
CA ARG A 222 5.41 16.42 29.54
C ARG A 222 4.96 17.88 29.59
N ASP A 223 5.37 18.58 30.63
CA ASP A 223 5.45 20.03 30.58
C ASP A 223 6.47 20.35 29.46
N VAL A 224 5.97 20.73 28.28
CA VAL A 224 6.77 21.26 27.18
C VAL A 224 6.67 22.77 27.21
#